data_AF-A0A0K2XGT5-F1
#
_entry.id   AF-A0A0K2XGT5-F1
#
_cell.length_a   1.000
_cell.length_b   1.000
_cell.length_c   1.000
_cell.angle_alpha   90.00
_cell.angle_beta   90.00
_cell.angle_gamma   90.00
#
_symmetry.space_group_name_H-M   'P 1'
#
loop_
_entity.id
_entity.type
_entity.pdbx_description
1 polymer ?
#
loop_
_entity_poly.entity_id
_entity_poly.type
_entity_poly.pdbx_seq_one_letter_code
_entity_poly.pdbx_strand_id
1 'polypeptide(L)'
;MGQLDLIMEFFKAHPKQDIAHPQVVDWVVQEYKKRTGKVFRDPDRGIRSLHQQGKLIKVSKGVYCYDPDFVAYPHLEDFSPALKKQILERDGYACVICGAGQKEGMELHVDHIKPKDLGGLATLENGQTLCAKHNFLKKNFNQTETGKKMFLRLLESAREAGELELVAFLEEVLSVYEKHGMNGHVVWKKEHKD
;
A
#
# COMPACT_ATOMS: atom_id res chain seq x y z
N MET A 1 -15.89 33.08 2.10
CA MET A 1 -14.92 32.33 2.91
C MET A 1 -15.53 30.96 3.24
N GLY A 2 -14.96 29.89 2.67
CA GLY A 2 -15.38 28.52 2.95
C GLY A 2 -14.88 28.04 4.32
N GLN A 3 -15.49 26.98 4.84
CA GLN A 3 -15.06 26.35 6.10
C GLN A 3 -13.63 25.76 6.00
N LEU A 4 -13.28 25.17 4.84
CA LEU A 4 -11.93 24.65 4.58
C LEU A 4 -10.87 25.75 4.50
N ASP A 5 -11.23 26.91 3.91
CA ASP A 5 -10.31 28.05 3.82
C ASP A 5 -9.90 28.54 5.20
N LEU A 6 -10.85 28.58 6.15
CA LEU A 6 -10.59 29.00 7.52
C LEU A 6 -9.73 28.00 8.29
N ILE A 7 -9.90 26.69 8.07
CA ILE A 7 -9.00 25.67 8.63
C ILE A 7 -7.59 25.88 8.09
N MET A 8 -7.43 26.08 6.77
CA MET A 8 -6.12 26.32 6.17
C MET A 8 -5.50 27.64 6.63
N GLU A 9 -6.29 28.68 6.87
CA GLU A 9 -5.82 29.94 7.45
C GLU A 9 -5.18 29.71 8.83
N PHE A 10 -5.85 28.94 9.69
CA PHE A 10 -5.32 28.58 11.00
C PHE A 10 -3.96 27.88 10.90
N PHE A 11 -3.86 26.85 10.06
CA PHE A 11 -2.63 26.09 9.89
C PHE A 11 -1.50 26.91 9.25
N LYS A 12 -1.81 27.79 8.31
CA LYS A 12 -0.83 28.71 7.71
C LYS A 12 -0.27 29.73 8.70
N ALA A 13 -1.06 30.13 9.70
CA ALA A 13 -0.61 30.99 10.79
C ALA A 13 0.30 30.25 11.80
N HIS A 14 0.30 28.92 11.78
CA HIS A 14 1.09 28.06 12.68
C HIS A 14 1.93 27.05 11.88
N PRO A 15 2.83 27.51 10.99
CA PRO A 15 3.63 26.60 10.18
C PRO A 15 4.62 25.81 11.03
N LYS A 16 4.90 24.56 10.63
CA LYS A 16 5.84 23.62 11.27
C LYS A 16 5.51 23.30 12.73
N GLN A 17 4.24 23.41 13.11
CA GLN A 17 3.75 23.06 14.44
C GLN A 17 2.82 21.84 14.38
N ASP A 18 2.99 20.95 15.36
CA ASP A 18 2.16 19.76 15.53
C ASP A 18 0.91 20.14 16.33
N ILE A 19 -0.24 20.21 15.65
CA ILE A 19 -1.47 20.74 16.23
C ILE A 19 -2.50 19.63 16.40
N ALA A 20 -2.99 19.47 17.63
CA ALA A 20 -4.08 18.55 17.93
C ALA A 20 -5.43 19.10 17.44
N HIS A 21 -6.30 18.21 16.95
CA HIS A 21 -7.65 18.54 16.48
C HIS A 21 -8.42 19.53 17.37
N PRO A 22 -8.51 19.34 18.71
CA PRO A 22 -9.30 20.24 19.56
C PRO A 22 -8.88 21.70 19.44
N GLN A 23 -7.58 21.97 19.33
CA GLN A 23 -7.06 23.34 19.23
C GLN A 23 -7.54 24.04 17.95
N VAL A 24 -7.49 23.33 16.82
CA VAL A 24 -8.00 23.85 15.53
C VAL A 24 -9.51 24.00 15.60
N VAL A 25 -10.21 22.97 16.08
CA VAL A 25 -11.68 22.90 16.17
C VAL A 25 -12.23 24.08 16.98
N ASP A 26 -11.68 24.31 18.17
CA ASP A 26 -12.13 25.37 19.07
C ASP A 26 -11.98 26.74 18.42
N TRP A 27 -10.85 26.99 17.76
CA TRP A 27 -10.61 28.26 17.07
C TRP A 27 -11.51 28.44 15.84
N VAL A 28 -11.59 27.46 14.94
CA VAL A 28 -12.35 27.61 13.68
C VAL A 28 -13.85 27.73 13.93
N VAL A 29 -14.38 27.05 14.94
CA VAL A 29 -15.81 27.16 15.31
C VAL A 29 -16.14 28.56 15.80
N GLN A 30 -15.31 29.14 16.67
CA GLN A 30 -15.49 30.50 17.18
C GLN A 30 -15.31 31.54 16.09
N GLU A 31 -14.22 31.45 15.32
CA GLU A 31 -13.87 32.45 14.32
C GLU A 31 -14.85 32.44 13.14
N TYR A 32 -15.34 31.27 12.73
CA TYR A 32 -16.35 31.18 11.66
C TYR A 32 -17.69 31.79 12.08
N LYS A 33 -18.12 31.55 13.33
CA LYS A 33 -19.33 32.17 13.88
C LYS A 33 -19.19 33.69 13.95
N LYS A 34 -18.03 34.19 14.38
CA LYS A 34 -17.73 35.61 14.45
C LYS A 34 -17.75 36.28 13.06
N ARG A 35 -17.12 35.66 12.06
CA ARG A 35 -16.99 36.24 10.71
C ARG A 35 -18.24 36.12 9.85
N THR A 36 -19.03 35.06 10.04
CA THR A 36 -20.13 34.72 9.11
C THR A 36 -21.51 34.70 9.77
N GLY A 37 -21.58 34.69 11.10
CA GLY A 37 -22.81 34.45 11.87
C GLY A 37 -23.31 33.00 11.81
N LYS A 38 -22.66 32.11 11.05
CA LYS A 38 -23.09 30.72 10.84
C LYS A 38 -22.33 29.74 11.72
N VAL A 39 -22.89 28.55 11.89
CA VAL A 39 -22.25 27.45 12.63
C VAL A 39 -21.26 26.72 11.71
N PHE A 40 -20.04 26.49 12.21
CA PHE A 40 -19.08 25.61 11.55
C PHE A 40 -19.56 24.16 11.64
N ARG A 41 -19.59 23.42 10.53
CA ARG A 41 -20.04 22.01 10.52
C ARG A 41 -18.87 21.07 10.26
N ASP A 42 -18.76 20.04 11.10
CA ASP A 42 -17.78 18.95 10.97
C ASP A 42 -16.31 19.40 10.69
N PRO A 43 -15.68 20.16 11.61
CA PRO A 43 -14.30 20.61 11.44
C PRO A 43 -13.32 19.44 11.30
N ASP A 44 -13.52 18.34 12.02
CA ASP A 44 -12.69 17.15 11.93
C ASP A 44 -12.67 16.54 10.52
N ARG A 45 -13.82 16.49 9.83
CA ARG A 45 -13.86 16.06 8.42
C ARG A 45 -13.11 17.04 7.53
N GLY A 46 -13.22 18.34 7.80
CA GLY A 46 -12.46 19.36 7.07
C GLY A 46 -10.94 19.15 7.18
N ILE A 47 -10.42 18.93 8.39
CA ILE A 47 -9.00 18.68 8.62
C ILE A 47 -8.55 17.39 7.90
N ARG A 48 -9.32 16.30 8.02
CA ARG A 48 -9.02 15.05 7.30
C ARG A 48 -9.01 15.22 5.78
N SER A 49 -9.96 16.00 5.24
CA SER A 49 -10.02 16.30 3.80
C SER A 49 -8.78 17.05 3.34
N LEU A 50 -8.28 18.01 4.12
CA LEU A 50 -7.07 18.75 3.79
C LEU A 50 -5.82 17.87 3.81
N HIS A 51 -5.72 16.93 4.75
CA HIS A 51 -4.68 15.90 4.73
C HIS A 51 -4.79 14.99 3.50
N GLN A 52 -5.98 14.52 3.13
CA GLN A 52 -6.19 13.71 1.93
C GLN A 52 -5.83 14.45 0.63
N GLN A 53 -5.97 15.78 0.63
CA GLN A 53 -5.53 16.65 -0.48
C GLN A 53 -4.03 16.98 -0.43
N GLY A 54 -3.27 16.41 0.51
CA GLY A 54 -1.85 16.66 0.70
C GLY A 54 -1.53 18.03 1.30
N LYS A 55 -2.51 18.78 1.80
CA LYS A 55 -2.26 20.13 2.36
C LYS A 55 -1.73 20.10 3.79
N LEU A 56 -1.96 19.00 4.52
CA LEU A 56 -1.52 18.81 5.90
C LEU A 56 -0.80 17.47 6.04
N ILE A 57 0.20 17.42 6.90
CA ILE A 57 0.91 16.21 7.32
C ILE A 57 0.19 15.63 8.53
N LYS A 58 -0.15 14.34 8.51
CA LYS A 58 -0.63 13.65 9.72
C LYS A 58 0.56 13.13 10.51
N VAL A 59 0.85 13.77 11.64
CA VAL A 59 1.96 13.40 12.52
C VAL A 59 1.60 12.17 13.35
N SER A 60 0.39 12.16 13.90
CA SER A 60 -0.15 11.01 14.64
C SER A 60 -1.69 11.06 14.66
N LYS A 61 -2.35 10.20 15.43
CA LYS A 61 -3.82 10.15 15.50
C LYS A 61 -4.36 11.47 16.08
N GLY A 62 -4.97 12.29 15.21
CA GLY A 62 -5.59 13.56 15.61
C GLY A 62 -4.62 14.75 15.69
N VAL A 63 -3.38 14.59 15.23
CA VAL A 63 -2.35 15.64 15.23
C VAL A 63 -1.89 15.88 13.79
N TYR A 64 -1.95 17.13 13.35
CA TYR A 64 -1.61 17.54 12.00
C TYR A 64 -0.66 18.73 12.02
N CYS A 65 0.19 18.80 10.99
CA CYS A 65 1.14 19.89 10.81
C CYS A 65 0.99 20.44 9.39
N TYR A 66 1.07 21.76 9.25
CA TYR A 66 1.27 22.42 7.97
C TYR A 66 2.72 22.87 7.88
N ASP A 67 3.43 22.37 6.89
CA ASP A 67 4.77 22.83 6.58
C ASP A 67 4.76 23.36 5.13
N PRO A 68 5.00 24.67 4.91
CA PRO A 68 5.01 25.25 3.57
C PRO A 68 6.14 24.70 2.69
N ASP A 69 7.21 24.20 3.31
CA ASP A 69 8.34 23.57 2.62
C ASP A 69 8.08 22.06 2.42
N PHE A 70 7.06 21.52 3.08
CA PHE A 70 6.65 20.14 2.89
C PHE A 70 5.87 20.00 1.59
N VAL A 71 6.54 19.40 0.62
CA VAL A 71 5.89 18.87 -0.56
C VAL A 71 5.17 17.60 -0.13
N ALA A 72 3.84 17.59 -0.21
CA ALA A 72 2.97 16.45 0.16
C ALA A 72 3.40 15.09 -0.41
N TYR A 73 4.13 15.18 -1.51
CA TYR A 73 4.67 14.10 -2.31
C TYR A 73 6.07 14.53 -2.76
N PRO A 74 7.10 14.51 -1.88
CA PRO A 74 8.36 15.16 -2.19
C PRO A 74 8.94 14.66 -3.51
N HIS A 75 8.79 13.37 -3.79
CA HIS A 75 9.26 12.75 -5.03
C HIS A 75 8.40 11.52 -5.29
N LEU A 76 7.23 11.65 -5.95
CA LEU A 76 6.60 10.50 -6.64
C LEU A 76 7.44 10.15 -7.88
N GLU A 77 8.75 10.05 -7.72
CA GLU A 77 9.66 9.78 -8.80
C GLU A 77 9.30 8.44 -9.42
N ASP A 78 9.11 8.46 -10.73
CA ASP A 78 9.14 7.22 -11.48
C ASP A 78 10.58 6.76 -11.62
N PHE A 79 10.77 5.44 -11.67
CA PHE A 79 12.05 4.88 -12.03
C PHE A 79 12.51 5.44 -13.38
N SER A 80 13.72 5.97 -13.43
CA SER A 80 14.34 6.38 -14.69
C SER A 80 14.47 5.18 -15.65
N PRO A 81 14.53 5.37 -16.97
CA PRO A 81 14.72 4.26 -17.91
C PRO A 81 15.96 3.42 -17.61
N ALA A 82 17.05 4.06 -17.19
CA ALA A 82 18.28 3.39 -16.77
C ALA A 82 18.05 2.51 -15.54
N LEU A 83 17.36 3.04 -14.53
CA LEU A 83 17.05 2.30 -13.30
C LEU A 83 16.06 1.15 -13.55
N LYS A 84 15.04 1.35 -14.41
CA LYS A 84 14.14 0.27 -14.84
C LYS A 84 14.91 -0.89 -15.47
N LYS A 85 15.88 -0.59 -16.32
CA LYS A 85 16.74 -1.60 -16.94
C LYS A 85 17.57 -2.34 -15.90
N GLN A 86 18.17 -1.63 -14.94
CA GLN A 86 18.93 -2.26 -13.85
C GLN A 86 18.06 -3.19 -12.98
N ILE A 87 16.82 -2.78 -12.68
CA ILE A 87 15.87 -3.61 -11.92
C ILE A 87 15.52 -4.88 -12.70
N LEU A 88 15.21 -4.76 -14.00
CA LEU A 88 14.92 -5.91 -14.86
C LEU A 88 16.11 -6.86 -14.97
N GLU A 89 17.33 -6.35 -15.14
CA GLU A 89 18.55 -7.16 -15.19
C GLU A 89 18.81 -7.89 -13.87
N ARG A 90 18.67 -7.20 -12.73
CA ARG A 90 18.79 -7.80 -11.39
C ARG A 90 17.77 -8.92 -11.18
N ASP A 91 16.55 -8.73 -11.64
CA ASP A 91 15.44 -9.69 -11.49
C ASP A 91 15.46 -10.78 -12.57
N GLY A 92 16.49 -10.83 -13.42
CA GLY A 92 16.65 -11.84 -14.46
C GLY A 92 15.58 -11.77 -15.55
N TYR A 93 15.01 -10.59 -15.79
CA TYR A 93 13.87 -10.38 -16.70
C TYR A 93 12.69 -11.32 -16.39
N ALA A 94 12.44 -11.55 -15.11
CA ALA A 94 11.38 -12.40 -14.61
C ALA A 94 10.61 -11.71 -13.47
N CYS A 95 9.35 -12.09 -13.29
CA CYS A 95 8.59 -11.67 -12.14
C CYS A 95 9.20 -12.23 -10.85
N VAL A 96 9.55 -11.39 -9.89
CA VAL A 96 10.15 -11.83 -8.61
C VAL A 96 9.24 -12.69 -7.75
N ILE A 97 7.94 -12.68 -8.04
CA ILE A 97 6.93 -13.46 -7.33
C ILE A 97 6.82 -14.87 -7.93
N CYS A 98 6.68 -14.97 -9.25
CA CYS A 98 6.36 -16.24 -9.91
C CYS A 98 7.41 -16.80 -10.86
N GLY A 99 8.51 -16.09 -11.09
CA GLY A 99 9.58 -16.49 -12.00
C GLY A 99 9.23 -16.43 -13.50
N ALA A 100 7.98 -16.11 -13.86
CA ALA A 100 7.60 -15.98 -15.26
C ALA A 100 8.21 -14.71 -15.87
N GLY A 101 8.88 -14.86 -17.01
CA GLY A 101 9.50 -13.80 -17.77
C GLY A 101 8.92 -13.67 -19.18
N GLN A 102 9.68 -13.03 -20.07
CA GLN A 102 9.27 -12.84 -21.45
C GLN A 102 9.17 -14.15 -22.24
N LYS A 103 9.93 -15.19 -21.86
CA LYS A 103 9.91 -16.50 -22.52
C LYS A 103 8.55 -17.18 -22.42
N GLU A 104 7.83 -16.92 -21.34
CA GLU A 104 6.47 -17.40 -21.08
C GLU A 104 5.40 -16.46 -21.66
N GLY A 105 5.78 -15.47 -22.47
CA GLY A 105 4.87 -14.51 -23.11
C GLY A 105 4.26 -13.48 -22.15
N MET A 106 4.85 -13.29 -20.96
CA MET A 106 4.35 -12.35 -19.96
C MET A 106 4.86 -10.93 -20.20
N GLU A 107 3.95 -9.95 -20.10
CA GLU A 107 4.32 -8.55 -19.98
C GLU A 107 4.86 -8.28 -18.56
N LEU A 108 6.03 -7.64 -18.50
CA LEU A 108 6.72 -7.31 -17.26
C LEU A 108 6.60 -5.82 -16.96
N HIS A 109 6.39 -5.50 -15.69
CA HIS A 109 6.31 -4.15 -15.17
C HIS A 109 7.31 -3.97 -14.04
N VAL A 110 7.95 -2.80 -14.00
CA VAL A 110 8.79 -2.38 -12.88
C VAL A 110 7.92 -1.55 -11.94
N ASP A 111 7.79 -1.99 -10.70
CA ASP A 111 6.97 -1.35 -9.68
C ASP A 111 7.72 -1.21 -8.35
N HIS A 112 7.21 -0.37 -7.44
CA HIS A 112 7.81 -0.15 -6.14
C HIS A 112 7.42 -1.27 -5.16
N ILE A 113 8.33 -1.73 -4.30
CA ILE A 113 8.03 -2.65 -3.19
C ILE A 113 7.18 -1.92 -2.15
N LYS A 114 7.70 -0.83 -1.60
CA LYS A 114 6.95 0.14 -0.81
C LYS A 114 6.26 1.12 -1.77
N PRO A 115 4.92 1.20 -1.82
CA PRO A 115 4.21 2.13 -2.69
C PRO A 115 4.69 3.58 -2.51
N LYS A 116 4.70 4.35 -3.61
CA LYS A 116 5.11 5.76 -3.58
C LYS A 116 4.27 6.60 -2.62
N ASP A 117 2.97 6.35 -2.56
CA ASP A 117 2.03 7.03 -1.66
C ASP A 117 2.30 6.74 -0.17
N LEU A 118 3.06 5.69 0.13
CA LEU A 118 3.53 5.37 1.49
C LEU A 118 4.98 5.85 1.71
N GLY A 119 5.52 6.69 0.83
CA GLY A 119 6.90 7.18 0.88
C GLY A 119 7.91 6.15 0.42
N GLY A 120 7.60 5.39 -0.64
CA GLY A 120 8.55 4.54 -1.34
C GLY A 120 9.36 5.34 -2.36
N LEU A 121 10.68 5.25 -2.27
CA LEU A 121 11.61 5.95 -3.17
C LEU A 121 11.86 5.14 -4.45
N ALA A 122 12.18 5.82 -5.56
CA ALA A 122 12.58 5.18 -6.81
C ALA A 122 14.06 4.77 -6.76
N THR A 123 14.39 3.76 -5.96
CA THR A 123 15.75 3.19 -5.85
C THR A 123 15.79 1.77 -6.39
N LEU A 124 16.99 1.24 -6.64
CA LEU A 124 17.17 -0.13 -7.08
C LEU A 124 16.55 -1.10 -6.06
N GLU A 125 16.79 -0.88 -4.77
CA GLU A 125 16.35 -1.74 -3.67
C GLU A 125 14.82 -1.74 -3.50
N ASN A 126 14.18 -0.60 -3.74
CA ASN A 126 12.72 -0.49 -3.66
C ASN A 126 12.01 -0.81 -5.00
N GLY A 127 12.75 -1.13 -6.05
CA GLY A 127 12.21 -1.60 -7.31
C GLY A 127 12.02 -3.12 -7.33
N GLN A 128 10.98 -3.59 -8.02
CA GLN A 128 10.73 -5.01 -8.28
C GLN A 128 10.09 -5.21 -9.66
N THR A 129 10.41 -6.32 -10.30
CA THR A 129 9.79 -6.76 -11.56
C THR A 129 8.59 -7.66 -11.28
N LEU A 130 7.41 -7.28 -11.79
CA LEU A 130 6.16 -8.02 -11.66
C LEU A 130 5.58 -8.35 -13.03
N CYS A 131 5.01 -9.54 -13.21
CA CYS A 131 4.17 -9.83 -14.38
C CYS A 131 2.83 -9.08 -14.27
N ALA A 132 2.12 -8.93 -15.38
CA ALA A 132 0.82 -8.25 -15.44
C ALA A 132 -0.16 -8.71 -14.33
N LYS A 133 -0.23 -10.03 -14.05
CA LYS A 133 -1.11 -10.60 -13.00
C LYS A 133 -0.75 -10.10 -11.60
N HIS A 134 0.52 -10.17 -11.20
CA HIS A 134 0.95 -9.76 -9.86
C HIS A 134 0.98 -8.23 -9.71
N ASN A 135 1.29 -7.50 -10.79
CA ASN A 135 1.17 -6.04 -10.83
C ASN A 135 -0.30 -5.61 -10.59
N PHE A 136 -1.26 -6.28 -11.22
CA PHE A 136 -2.68 -6.04 -11.02
C PHE A 136 -3.12 -6.33 -9.57
N LEU A 137 -2.73 -7.48 -9.02
CA LEU A 137 -3.05 -7.85 -7.63
C LEU A 137 -2.52 -6.81 -6.65
N LYS A 138 -1.27 -6.34 -6.86
CA LYS A 138 -0.66 -5.33 -6.02
C LYS A 138 -1.40 -4.00 -6.08
N LYS A 139 -1.76 -3.53 -7.27
CA LYS A 139 -2.46 -2.24 -7.44
C LYS A 139 -3.86 -2.24 -6.82
N ASN A 140 -4.60 -3.34 -6.96
CA ASN A 140 -6.01 -3.38 -6.56
C ASN A 140 -6.24 -3.90 -5.15
N PHE A 141 -5.39 -4.81 -4.68
CA PHE A 141 -5.59 -5.50 -3.40
C PHE A 141 -4.44 -5.30 -2.41
N ASN A 142 -3.40 -4.53 -2.79
CA ASN A 142 -2.19 -4.35 -1.98
C ASN A 142 -1.53 -5.69 -1.58
N GLN A 143 -1.64 -6.70 -2.45
CA GLN A 143 -1.10 -8.05 -2.26
C GLN A 143 -0.42 -8.52 -3.53
N THR A 144 0.73 -9.19 -3.42
CA THR A 144 1.44 -9.78 -4.56
C THR A 144 1.25 -11.28 -4.67
N GLU A 145 0.76 -11.95 -3.61
CA GLU A 145 0.48 -13.39 -3.59
C GLU A 145 -0.82 -13.66 -2.86
N THR A 146 -1.45 -14.78 -3.16
CA THR A 146 -2.47 -15.36 -2.28
C THR A 146 -1.85 -16.13 -1.12
N GLY A 147 -2.66 -16.51 -0.13
CA GLY A 147 -2.24 -17.30 1.04
C GLY A 147 -1.69 -18.71 0.74
N LYS A 148 -1.45 -19.11 -0.52
CA LYS A 148 -1.00 -20.47 -0.89
C LYS A 148 0.26 -20.92 -0.12
N LYS A 149 1.26 -20.04 0.04
CA LYS A 149 2.49 -20.36 0.81
C LYS A 149 2.24 -20.55 2.31
N MET A 150 1.18 -19.95 2.86
CA MET A 150 0.78 -20.17 4.25
C MET A 150 0.22 -21.59 4.41
N PHE A 151 -0.68 -22.00 3.51
CA PHE A 151 -1.26 -23.34 3.52
C PHE A 151 -0.20 -24.43 3.33
N LEU A 152 0.83 -24.18 2.51
CA LEU A 152 1.93 -25.12 2.33
C LEU A 152 2.77 -25.32 3.60
N ARG A 153 3.17 -24.23 4.25
CA ARG A 153 3.89 -24.29 5.52
C ARG A 153 3.06 -24.99 6.60
N LEU A 154 1.76 -24.69 6.65
CA LEU A 154 0.86 -25.35 7.59
C LEU A 154 0.69 -26.84 7.29
N LEU A 155 0.68 -27.23 6.00
CA LEU A 155 0.60 -28.63 5.60
C LEU A 155 1.85 -29.40 6.03
N GLU A 156 3.04 -28.83 5.86
CA GLU A 156 4.30 -29.43 6.33
C GLU A 156 4.25 -29.67 7.85
N SER A 157 3.88 -28.67 8.64
CA SER A 157 3.74 -28.82 10.09
C SER A 157 2.65 -29.82 10.50
N ALA A 158 1.53 -29.86 9.77
CA ALA A 158 0.44 -30.81 10.05
C ALA A 158 0.86 -32.27 9.75
N ARG A 159 1.67 -32.48 8.70
CA ARG A 159 2.26 -33.79 8.39
C ARG A 159 3.23 -34.25 9.48
N GLU A 160 4.09 -33.35 9.96
CA GLU A 160 5.02 -33.63 11.06
C GLU A 160 4.30 -33.96 12.37
N ALA A 161 3.18 -33.28 12.64
CA ALA A 161 2.36 -33.52 13.84
C ALA A 161 1.45 -34.76 13.75
N GLY A 162 1.31 -35.37 12.56
CA GLY A 162 0.41 -36.51 12.35
C GLY A 162 -1.09 -36.15 12.36
N GLU A 163 -1.43 -34.88 12.14
CA GLU A 163 -2.80 -34.36 12.18
C GLU A 163 -3.56 -34.64 10.87
N LEU A 164 -4.04 -35.87 10.70
CA LEU A 164 -4.59 -36.38 9.44
C LEU A 164 -5.78 -35.59 8.89
N GLU A 165 -6.70 -35.12 9.75
CA GLU A 165 -7.85 -34.31 9.30
C GLU A 165 -7.40 -32.96 8.73
N LEU A 166 -6.44 -32.32 9.41
CA LEU A 166 -5.89 -31.04 8.97
C LEU A 166 -5.10 -31.20 7.67
N VAL A 167 -4.33 -32.29 7.53
CA VAL A 167 -3.65 -32.64 6.27
C VAL A 167 -4.68 -32.73 5.14
N ALA A 168 -5.73 -33.55 5.28
CA ALA A 168 -6.73 -33.73 4.23
C ALA A 168 -7.39 -32.41 3.81
N PHE A 169 -7.78 -31.57 4.78
CA PHE A 169 -8.33 -30.24 4.49
C PHE A 169 -7.35 -29.35 3.71
N LEU A 170 -6.09 -29.31 4.10
CA LEU A 170 -5.07 -28.48 3.45
C LEU A 170 -4.75 -28.97 2.03
N GLU A 171 -4.75 -30.28 1.81
CA GLU A 171 -4.59 -30.88 0.48
C GLU A 171 -5.76 -30.50 -0.45
N GLU A 172 -6.99 -30.50 0.06
CA GLU A 172 -8.16 -30.01 -0.69
C GLU A 172 -8.02 -28.53 -1.04
N VAL A 173 -7.67 -27.67 -0.08
CA VAL A 173 -7.45 -26.23 -0.32
C VAL A 173 -6.38 -26.01 -1.39
N LEU A 174 -5.24 -26.72 -1.31
CA LEU A 174 -4.16 -26.61 -2.29
C LEU A 174 -4.54 -27.15 -3.67
N SER A 175 -5.40 -28.16 -3.74
CA SER A 175 -5.96 -28.65 -5.01
C SER A 175 -6.83 -27.60 -5.72
N VAL A 176 -7.56 -26.77 -4.96
CA VAL A 176 -8.33 -25.64 -5.51
C VAL A 176 -7.39 -24.62 -6.14
N TYR A 177 -6.25 -24.32 -5.49
CA TYR A 177 -5.23 -23.44 -6.08
C TYR A 177 -4.71 -23.97 -7.42
N GLU A 178 -4.42 -25.27 -7.51
CA GLU A 178 -3.98 -25.90 -8.77
C GLU A 178 -5.06 -25.84 -9.85
N LYS A 179 -6.28 -26.24 -9.51
CA LYS A 179 -7.43 -26.26 -10.41
C LYS A 179 -7.67 -24.90 -11.08
N HIS A 180 -7.46 -23.81 -10.35
CA HIS A 180 -7.67 -22.45 -10.85
C HIS A 180 -6.38 -21.76 -11.34
N GLY A 181 -5.24 -22.45 -11.39
CA GLY A 181 -3.96 -21.85 -11.78
C GLY A 181 -3.54 -20.68 -10.87
N MET A 182 -3.99 -20.70 -9.61
CA MET A 182 -3.70 -19.67 -8.62
C MET A 182 -2.36 -19.98 -7.94
N ASN A 183 -1.44 -19.00 -7.98
CA ASN A 183 -0.04 -19.17 -7.61
C ASN A 183 0.58 -20.45 -8.21
N GLY A 184 0.38 -20.69 -9.51
CA GLY A 184 0.83 -21.91 -10.21
C GLY A 184 2.35 -22.15 -10.19
N HIS A 185 3.14 -21.10 -9.93
CA HIS A 185 4.58 -21.18 -9.71
C HIS A 185 4.96 -21.88 -8.39
N VAL A 186 4.04 -21.93 -7.43
CA VAL A 186 4.25 -22.64 -6.17
C VAL A 186 3.73 -24.07 -6.35
N VAL A 187 4.65 -24.98 -6.64
CA VAL A 187 4.38 -26.41 -6.81
C VAL A 187 4.49 -27.10 -5.45
N TRP A 188 3.52 -27.95 -5.13
CA TRP A 188 3.58 -28.80 -3.95
C TRP A 188 3.54 -30.26 -4.38
N LYS A 189 4.42 -31.08 -3.82
CA LYS A 189 4.51 -32.49 -4.17
C LYS A 189 3.42 -33.21 -3.40
N LYS A 190 2.38 -33.68 -4.10
CA LYS A 190 1.49 -34.71 -3.57
C LYS A 190 2.33 -35.95 -3.33
N GLU A 191 2.37 -36.43 -2.10
CA GLU A 191 2.86 -37.79 -1.88
C GLU A 191 1.78 -38.70 -2.45
N HIS A 192 2.08 -39.34 -3.58
CA HIS A 192 1.22 -40.39 -4.09
C HIS A 192 1.25 -41.53 -3.06
N LYS A 193 0.11 -41.78 -2.42
CA LYS A 193 -0.15 -43.10 -1.84
C LYS A 193 -0.47 -44.02 -3.01
N ASP A 194 0.49 -44.86 -3.37
CA ASP A 194 0.27 -46.07 -4.18
C ASP A 194 -0.77 -46.99 -3.52
#